data_AF-A0A972W7Q0-F1
#
_entry.id   AF-A0A972W7Q0-F1
#
_cell.length_a   1.000
_cell.length_b   1.000
_cell.length_c   1.000
_cell.angle_alpha   90.00
_cell.angle_beta   90.00
_cell.angle_gamma   90.00
#
_symmetry.space_group_name_H-M   'P 1'
#
loop_
_entity.id
_entity.type
_entity.pdbx_description
1 polymer ?
#
loop_
_entity_poly.entity_id
_entity_poly.type
_entity_poly.pdbx_seq_one_letter_code
_entity_poly.pdbx_strand_id
1 'polypeptide(L)'
;MACFAAALAVPIPGHAQSGARDCPVFPKVEFWGEMTHESVSRYVAKTHAGDWVAYLNQLQRQYETLANIQDRGKGAIIKRQGRKVRIAGKQLAKYIKVSTQRLSIVACLAEREDASESDLANFSTAAGTPDAGKAGPPLATQRISGVKDLGRTYVTIPEDLLAKLRKAAVRQSLKDTRKVSVNDMIVKILKRKMLQDHR
;
A
#
# COMPACT_ATOMS: atom_id res chain seq x y z
N MET A 1 -25.23 -39.04 41.29
CA MET A 1 -25.40 -37.72 40.64
C MET A 1 -24.14 -36.90 40.87
N ALA A 2 -23.34 -36.69 39.82
CA ALA A 2 -22.26 -35.70 39.83
C ALA A 2 -22.02 -35.27 38.38
N CYS A 3 -22.53 -34.09 38.01
CA CYS A 3 -22.30 -33.46 36.72
C CYS A 3 -20.98 -32.69 36.75
N PHE A 4 -20.00 -33.15 35.98
CA PHE A 4 -18.83 -32.34 35.65
C PHE A 4 -19.19 -31.40 34.49
N ALA A 5 -19.28 -30.10 34.77
CA ALA A 5 -19.39 -29.08 33.73
C ALA A 5 -18.00 -28.82 33.14
N ALA A 6 -17.79 -29.26 31.89
CA ALA A 6 -16.58 -28.96 31.13
C ALA A 6 -16.66 -27.52 30.58
N ALA A 7 -15.85 -26.62 31.13
CA ALA A 7 -15.68 -25.27 30.58
C ALA A 7 -14.78 -25.33 29.33
N LEU A 8 -15.38 -25.21 28.14
CA LEU A 8 -14.66 -25.01 26.89
C LEU A 8 -14.15 -23.57 26.83
N ALA A 9 -12.88 -23.36 27.18
CA ALA A 9 -12.18 -22.11 26.89
C ALA A 9 -11.90 -22.05 25.38
N VAL A 10 -12.65 -21.23 24.65
CA VAL A 10 -12.37 -20.93 23.23
C VAL A 10 -11.21 -19.94 23.18
N PRO A 11 -10.06 -20.27 22.56
CA PRO A 11 -9.00 -19.28 22.34
C PRO A 11 -9.49 -18.26 21.32
N ILE A 12 -9.62 -17.01 21.76
CA ILE A 12 -9.87 -15.86 20.89
C ILE A 12 -8.63 -15.66 20.01
N PRO A 13 -8.73 -15.70 18.67
CA PRO A 13 -7.60 -15.33 17.81
C PRO A 13 -7.36 -13.81 17.96
N GLY A 14 -6.38 -13.48 18.80
CA GLY A 14 -5.89 -12.11 18.97
C GLY A 14 -5.40 -11.56 17.63
N HIS A 15 -6.21 -10.69 17.02
CA HIS A 15 -5.77 -9.82 15.95
C HIS A 15 -5.42 -8.45 16.54
N ALA A 16 -4.30 -7.91 16.06
CA ALA A 16 -3.73 -6.60 16.32
C ALA A 16 -2.80 -6.51 17.54
N GLN A 17 -1.51 -6.67 17.25
CA GLN A 17 -0.51 -5.78 17.83
C GLN A 17 0.12 -4.97 16.70
N SER A 18 -0.33 -3.73 16.58
CA SER A 18 0.37 -2.66 15.89
C SER A 18 1.38 -2.09 16.88
N GLY A 19 2.54 -2.73 16.95
CA GLY A 19 3.73 -2.22 17.61
C GLY A 19 4.85 -2.26 16.58
N ALA A 20 5.54 -1.15 16.39
CA ALA A 20 6.69 -1.07 15.50
C ALA A 20 7.79 -2.06 15.93
N ARG A 21 7.77 -3.28 15.39
CA ARG A 21 8.81 -4.30 15.58
C ARG A 21 8.88 -5.14 14.31
N ASP A 22 9.91 -4.84 13.52
CA ASP A 22 10.42 -5.54 12.35
C ASP A 22 9.42 -5.95 11.26
N CYS A 23 9.64 -5.43 10.06
CA CYS A 23 8.90 -5.87 8.87
C CYS A 23 9.18 -7.35 8.60
N PRO A 24 8.19 -8.12 8.11
CA PRO A 24 8.41 -9.53 7.79
C PRO A 24 9.54 -9.68 6.76
N VAL A 25 10.33 -10.75 6.89
CA VAL A 25 11.35 -11.08 5.89
C VAL A 25 10.71 -11.44 4.55
N PHE A 26 11.39 -11.14 3.45
CA PHE A 26 10.91 -11.55 2.13
C PHE A 26 10.91 -13.08 2.03
N PRO A 27 9.81 -13.70 1.55
CA PRO A 27 9.78 -15.13 1.34
C PRO A 27 10.77 -15.51 0.24
N LYS A 28 11.50 -16.62 0.43
CA LYS A 28 12.32 -17.21 -0.62
C LYS A 28 11.40 -17.79 -1.69
N VAL A 29 11.35 -17.15 -2.85
CA VAL A 29 10.52 -17.58 -3.97
C VAL A 29 11.34 -17.76 -5.22
N GLU A 30 11.00 -18.78 -5.99
CA GLU A 30 11.71 -19.20 -7.20
C GLU A 30 11.81 -18.10 -8.28
N PHE A 31 10.92 -17.11 -8.23
CA PHE A 31 10.76 -16.10 -9.26
C PHE A 31 11.73 -14.91 -9.15
N TRP A 32 12.14 -14.52 -7.94
CA TRP A 32 12.86 -13.25 -7.69
C TRP A 32 14.22 -13.41 -7.03
N GLY A 33 14.63 -14.64 -6.71
CA GLY A 33 15.87 -14.88 -5.98
C GLY A 33 15.78 -14.41 -4.53
N GLU A 34 16.94 -14.13 -3.93
CA GLU A 34 17.04 -13.68 -2.54
C GLU A 34 16.84 -12.16 -2.46
N MET A 35 15.62 -11.75 -2.10
CA MET A 35 15.33 -10.36 -1.74
C MET A 35 15.59 -10.13 -0.24
N THR A 36 16.21 -9.01 0.09
CA THR A 36 16.43 -8.56 1.47
C THR A 36 15.82 -7.17 1.64
N HIS A 37 15.58 -6.75 2.88
CA HIS A 37 15.10 -5.39 3.13
C HIS A 37 16.10 -4.35 2.60
N GLU A 38 17.39 -4.56 2.85
CA GLU A 38 18.45 -3.65 2.42
C GLU A 38 18.54 -3.55 0.89
N SER A 39 18.41 -4.67 0.15
CA SER A 39 18.45 -4.61 -1.32
C SER A 39 17.27 -3.86 -1.91
N VAL A 40 16.10 -3.91 -1.24
CA VAL A 40 14.92 -3.12 -1.61
C VAL A 40 15.11 -1.65 -1.27
N SER A 41 15.53 -1.30 -0.05
CA SER A 41 15.79 0.09 0.32
C SER A 41 16.81 0.74 -0.61
N ARG A 42 17.91 0.04 -0.94
CA ARG A 42 18.92 0.52 -1.90
C ARG A 42 18.34 0.71 -3.31
N TYR A 43 17.46 -0.19 -3.75
CA TYR A 43 16.77 -0.06 -5.03
C TYR A 43 15.85 1.18 -5.06
N VAL A 44 15.08 1.41 -4.00
CA VAL A 44 14.18 2.57 -3.89
C VAL A 44 15.00 3.86 -3.86
N ALA A 45 16.06 3.93 -3.06
CA ALA A 45 16.96 5.07 -3.02
C ALA A 45 17.56 5.37 -4.41
N LYS A 46 18.05 4.34 -5.12
CA LYS A 46 18.71 4.51 -6.42
C LYS A 46 17.76 4.77 -7.58
N THR A 47 16.63 4.06 -7.66
CA THR A 47 15.73 4.06 -8.84
C THR A 47 14.52 4.96 -8.65
N HIS A 48 14.09 5.17 -7.42
CA HIS A 48 12.93 5.99 -7.08
C HIS A 48 13.30 7.24 -6.26
N ALA A 49 14.59 7.57 -6.12
CA ALA A 49 15.09 8.70 -5.34
C ALA A 49 14.56 8.73 -3.89
N GLY A 50 14.34 7.54 -3.30
CA GLY A 50 13.75 7.41 -1.97
C GLY A 50 12.22 7.50 -1.93
N ASP A 51 11.54 7.75 -3.06
CA ASP A 51 10.08 7.80 -3.12
C ASP A 51 9.46 6.39 -3.03
N TRP A 52 9.20 5.99 -1.79
CA TRP A 52 8.51 4.75 -1.46
C TRP A 52 7.09 4.69 -2.02
N VAL A 53 6.39 5.82 -2.16
CA VAL A 53 5.03 5.89 -2.69
C VAL A 53 5.03 5.59 -4.19
N ALA A 54 5.97 6.16 -4.95
CA ALA A 54 6.14 5.85 -6.36
C ALA A 54 6.46 4.36 -6.57
N TYR A 55 7.33 3.78 -5.74
CA TYR A 55 7.66 2.37 -5.82
C TYR A 55 6.46 1.46 -5.50
N LEU A 56 5.71 1.75 -4.43
CA LEU A 56 4.49 1.02 -4.07
C LEU A 56 3.44 1.08 -5.19
N ASN A 57 3.24 2.26 -5.78
CA ASN A 57 2.32 2.43 -6.91
C ASN A 57 2.75 1.62 -8.13
N GLN A 58 4.05 1.54 -8.43
CA GLN A 58 4.57 0.70 -9.50
C GLN A 58 4.28 -0.78 -9.24
N LEU A 59 4.56 -1.27 -8.03
CA LEU A 59 4.29 -2.67 -7.65
C LEU A 59 2.80 -3.00 -7.71
N GLN A 60 1.94 -2.08 -7.22
CA GLN A 60 0.49 -2.21 -7.30
C GLN A 60 0.02 -2.36 -8.76
N ARG A 61 0.48 -1.49 -9.67
CA ARG A 61 0.12 -1.56 -11.11
C ARG A 61 0.58 -2.87 -11.76
N GLN A 62 1.77 -3.35 -11.40
CA GLN A 62 2.28 -4.64 -11.90
C GLN A 62 1.40 -5.79 -11.41
N TYR A 63 1.00 -5.79 -10.14
CA TYR A 63 0.07 -6.77 -9.59
C TYR A 63 -1.28 -6.74 -10.31
N GLU A 64 -1.90 -5.56 -10.47
CA GLU A 64 -3.19 -5.40 -11.14
C GLU A 64 -3.13 -5.91 -12.59
N THR A 65 -2.03 -5.64 -13.29
CA THR A 65 -1.81 -6.13 -14.66
C THR A 65 -1.77 -7.66 -14.70
N LEU A 66 -1.07 -8.30 -13.75
CA LEU A 66 -0.97 -9.75 -13.68
C LEU A 66 -2.30 -10.41 -13.31
N ALA A 67 -3.04 -9.84 -12.35
CA ALA A 67 -4.37 -10.30 -11.98
C ALA A 67 -5.32 -10.25 -13.20
N ASN A 68 -5.35 -9.13 -13.92
CA ASN A 68 -6.14 -9.00 -15.14
C ASN A 68 -5.75 -10.01 -16.24
N ILE A 69 -4.45 -10.35 -16.36
CA ILE A 69 -4.00 -11.39 -17.30
C ILE A 69 -4.51 -12.76 -16.85
N GLN A 70 -4.44 -13.07 -15.56
CA GLN A 70 -4.93 -14.33 -14.99
C GLN A 70 -6.44 -14.47 -15.17
N ASP A 71 -7.21 -13.42 -14.90
CA ASP A 71 -8.68 -13.41 -15.02
C ASP A 71 -9.13 -13.68 -16.46
N ARG A 72 -8.34 -13.25 -17.45
CA ARG A 72 -8.55 -13.53 -18.87
C ARG A 72 -8.06 -14.92 -19.30
N GLY A 73 -7.60 -15.76 -18.37
CA GLY A 73 -7.03 -17.08 -18.65
C GLY A 73 -5.72 -17.05 -19.44
N LYS A 74 -5.04 -15.89 -19.51
CA LYS A 74 -3.82 -15.72 -20.29
C LYS A 74 -2.57 -15.94 -19.45
N GLY A 75 -1.44 -16.13 -20.13
CA GLY A 75 -0.11 -16.19 -19.50
C GLY A 75 0.63 -14.85 -19.56
N ALA A 76 1.43 -14.57 -18.55
CA ALA A 76 2.31 -13.41 -18.45
C ALA A 76 3.77 -13.80 -18.70
N ILE A 77 4.58 -12.86 -19.22
CA ILE A 77 6.03 -13.02 -19.32
C ILE A 77 6.67 -12.33 -18.12
N ILE A 78 7.40 -13.10 -17.31
CA ILE A 78 8.18 -12.59 -16.19
C ILE A 78 9.67 -12.73 -16.48
N LYS A 79 10.49 -11.86 -15.86
CA LYS A 79 11.95 -12.05 -15.83
C LYS A 79 12.30 -12.91 -14.62
N ARG A 80 12.97 -14.04 -14.86
CA ARG A 80 13.51 -14.92 -13.82
C ARG A 80 14.98 -15.14 -14.12
N GLN A 81 15.87 -14.73 -13.21
CA GLN A 81 17.34 -14.88 -13.36
C GLN A 81 17.85 -14.39 -14.73
N GLY A 82 17.37 -13.22 -15.17
CA GLY A 82 17.73 -12.64 -16.48
C GLY A 82 17.03 -13.25 -17.70
N ARG A 83 16.30 -14.37 -17.55
CA ARG A 83 15.57 -15.03 -18.65
C ARG A 83 14.10 -14.63 -18.64
N LYS A 84 13.51 -14.45 -19.84
CA LYS A 84 12.07 -14.25 -20.00
C LYS A 84 11.37 -15.61 -19.95
N VAL A 85 10.48 -15.81 -18.99
CA VAL A 85 9.71 -17.05 -18.82
C VAL A 85 8.23 -16.73 -18.88
N ARG A 86 7.48 -17.48 -19.68
CA ARG A 86 6.01 -17.40 -19.72
C ARG A 86 5.43 -18.26 -18.60
N ILE A 87 4.64 -17.65 -17.72
CA ILE A 87 3.89 -18.33 -16.66
C ILE A 87 2.39 -18.17 -16.89
N ALA A 88 1.60 -19.20 -16.60
CA ALA A 88 0.15 -19.20 -16.78
C ALA A 88 -0.54 -20.05 -15.71
N GLY A 89 -1.87 -19.95 -15.62
CA GLY A 89 -2.70 -20.76 -14.73
C GLY A 89 -2.21 -20.75 -13.29
N LYS A 90 -1.99 -21.95 -12.71
CA LYS A 90 -1.55 -22.11 -11.32
C LYS A 90 -0.21 -21.42 -11.00
N GLN A 91 0.73 -21.37 -11.94
CA GLN A 91 2.01 -20.68 -11.72
C GLN A 91 1.83 -19.17 -11.67
N LEU A 92 0.98 -18.62 -12.53
CA LEU A 92 0.63 -17.19 -12.51
C LEU A 92 -0.12 -16.84 -11.21
N ALA A 93 -1.06 -17.66 -10.78
CA ALA A 93 -1.75 -17.50 -9.49
C ALA A 93 -0.78 -17.49 -8.30
N LYS A 94 0.19 -18.42 -8.30
CA LYS A 94 1.24 -18.49 -7.28
C LYS A 94 2.09 -17.22 -7.30
N TYR A 95 2.48 -16.75 -8.49
CA TYR A 95 3.26 -15.52 -8.65
C TYR A 95 2.52 -14.29 -8.10
N ILE A 96 1.22 -14.18 -8.41
CA ILE A 96 0.34 -13.10 -7.93
C ILE A 96 0.23 -13.14 -6.40
N LYS A 97 0.05 -14.32 -5.81
CA LYS A 97 0.02 -14.50 -4.34
C LYS A 97 1.31 -14.07 -3.65
N VAL A 98 2.48 -14.43 -4.20
CA VAL A 98 3.74 -13.98 -3.59
C VAL A 98 3.98 -12.48 -3.85
N SER A 99 3.36 -11.90 -4.89
CA SER A 99 3.47 -10.47 -5.22
C SER A 99 2.70 -9.61 -4.22
N THR A 100 1.53 -10.08 -3.76
CA THR A 100 0.80 -9.38 -2.69
C THR A 100 1.57 -9.40 -1.37
N GLN A 101 2.21 -10.54 -1.05
CA GLN A 101 3.08 -10.63 0.13
C GLN A 101 4.24 -9.64 0.04
N ARG A 102 4.92 -9.57 -1.11
CA ARG A 102 5.96 -8.57 -1.35
C ARG A 102 5.45 -7.15 -1.15
N LEU A 103 4.29 -6.81 -1.71
CA LEU A 103 3.69 -5.48 -1.57
C LEU A 103 3.43 -5.13 -0.10
N SER A 104 2.96 -6.08 0.69
CA SER A 104 2.73 -5.89 2.14
C SER A 104 4.03 -5.63 2.92
N ILE A 105 5.12 -6.33 2.57
CA ILE A 105 6.42 -6.16 3.22
C ILE A 105 7.02 -4.80 2.83
N VAL A 106 6.96 -4.43 1.55
CA VAL A 106 7.44 -3.13 1.07
C VAL A 106 6.65 -1.99 1.70
N ALA A 107 5.34 -2.15 1.89
CA ALA A 107 4.52 -1.14 2.58
C ALA A 107 4.95 -0.96 4.03
N CYS A 108 5.28 -2.05 4.74
CA CYS A 108 5.86 -1.97 6.08
C CYS A 108 7.21 -1.24 6.08
N LEU A 109 8.10 -1.56 5.13
CA LEU A 109 9.41 -0.89 5.03
C LEU A 109 9.23 0.62 4.82
N ALA A 110 8.31 1.02 3.95
CA ALA A 110 7.96 2.42 3.76
C ALA A 110 7.39 3.09 5.03
N GLU A 111 6.66 2.37 5.89
CA GLU A 111 6.22 2.88 7.20
C GLU A 111 7.38 3.11 8.16
N ARG A 112 8.37 2.21 8.15
CA ARG A 112 9.55 2.34 9.00
C ARG A 112 10.42 3.53 8.62
N GLU A 113 10.64 3.76 7.33
CA GLU A 113 11.47 4.86 6.84
C GLU A 113 10.82 6.23 7.12
N ASP A 114 9.50 6.35 6.92
CA ASP A 114 8.77 7.57 7.29
C ASP A 114 8.82 7.84 8.81
N ALA A 115 8.79 6.78 9.63
CA ALA A 115 8.88 6.91 11.08
C ALA A 115 10.29 7.37 11.52
N SER A 116 11.36 6.84 10.92
CA SER A 116 12.72 7.29 11.20
C SER A 116 12.98 8.74 10.76
N GLU A 117 12.37 9.19 9.65
CA GLU A 117 12.44 10.60 9.23
C GLU A 117 11.64 11.51 10.17
N SER A 118 10.50 11.04 10.68
CA SER A 118 9.70 11.78 11.67
C SER A 118 10.42 11.91 13.02
N ASP A 119 11.23 10.92 13.40
CA ASP A 119 12.09 10.96 14.58
C ASP A 119 13.28 11.93 14.37
N LEU A 120 13.80 12.06 13.14
CA LEU A 120 14.84 13.03 12.78
C LEU A 120 14.31 14.47 12.68
N ALA A 121 13.05 14.66 12.28
CA ALA A 121 12.39 15.97 12.25
C ALA A 121 12.18 16.59 13.64
N ASN A 122 12.33 15.81 14.72
CA ASN A 122 12.31 16.29 16.10
C ASN A 122 13.65 16.86 16.58
N PHE A 123 14.72 16.81 15.78
CA PHE A 123 15.91 17.63 16.01
C PHE A 123 15.68 19.00 15.35
N SER A 124 15.19 19.95 16.14
CA SER A 124 15.08 21.36 15.76
C SER A 124 16.44 21.89 15.29
N THR A 125 16.65 21.90 13.98
CA THR A 125 17.75 22.65 13.38
C THR A 125 17.36 24.12 13.40
N ALA A 126 17.95 24.85 14.34
CA ALA A 126 17.93 26.30 14.38
C ALA A 126 18.70 26.86 13.18
N ALA A 127 18.04 27.02 12.03
CA ALA A 127 18.49 27.89 10.94
C ALA A 127 17.27 28.34 10.12
N GLY A 128 17.12 29.65 9.95
CA GLY A 128 15.87 30.33 9.56
C GLY A 128 15.31 30.04 8.16
N THR A 129 14.01 30.30 8.05
CA THR A 129 13.16 30.41 6.84
C THR A 129 13.34 31.77 6.12
N PRO A 130 12.67 32.03 4.96
CA PRO A 130 12.13 31.14 3.91
C PRO A 130 12.54 31.61 2.49
N ASP A 131 12.23 30.82 1.44
CA ASP A 131 11.82 31.46 0.19
C ASP A 131 10.91 30.60 -0.70
N ALA A 132 10.04 31.32 -1.40
CA ALA A 132 8.85 30.86 -2.09
C ALA A 132 9.05 30.60 -3.60
N GLY A 133 8.14 29.81 -4.19
CA GLY A 133 7.85 29.77 -5.63
C GLY A 133 8.13 28.41 -6.29
N LYS A 134 7.35 27.88 -7.22
CA LYS A 134 6.15 28.33 -7.92
C LYS A 134 5.33 27.09 -8.36
N ALA A 135 4.01 27.26 -8.39
CA ALA A 135 3.06 26.33 -9.00
C ALA A 135 3.17 26.35 -10.54
N GLY A 136 3.19 25.16 -11.15
CA GLY A 136 2.89 24.95 -12.57
C GLY A 136 1.40 24.60 -12.77
N PRO A 137 0.78 24.98 -13.89
CA PRO A 137 -0.67 24.81 -14.09
C PRO A 137 -1.07 23.34 -14.32
N PRO A 138 -2.27 22.90 -13.89
CA PRO A 138 -2.71 21.52 -14.08
C PRO A 138 -3.14 21.25 -15.53
N LEU A 139 -2.65 20.12 -16.04
CA LEU A 139 -2.93 19.55 -17.35
C LEU A 139 -4.42 19.16 -17.48
N ALA A 140 -5.07 19.61 -18.56
CA ALA A 140 -6.47 19.36 -18.87
C ALA A 140 -6.79 17.85 -18.96
N THR A 141 -7.78 17.40 -18.17
CA THR A 141 -8.34 16.04 -18.26
C THR A 141 -9.63 16.06 -19.06
N GLN A 142 -9.67 15.30 -20.16
CA GLN A 142 -10.86 15.12 -20.99
C GLN A 142 -11.97 14.39 -20.23
N ARG A 143 -13.18 14.95 -20.25
CA ARG A 143 -14.41 14.37 -19.70
C ARG A 143 -14.91 13.24 -20.60
N ILE A 144 -15.09 12.05 -20.03
CA ILE A 144 -15.99 11.03 -20.58
C ILE A 144 -17.39 11.31 -20.00
N SER A 145 -18.33 11.65 -20.88
CA SER A 145 -19.73 11.91 -20.57
C SER A 145 -20.46 10.62 -20.21
N GLY A 146 -21.23 10.62 -19.11
CA GLY A 146 -22.19 9.52 -18.84
C GLY A 146 -22.51 9.16 -17.39
N VAL A 147 -22.09 9.89 -16.36
CA VAL A 147 -22.46 9.59 -14.96
C VAL A 147 -23.24 10.78 -14.38
N LYS A 148 -24.49 10.53 -13.97
CA LYS A 148 -25.38 11.50 -13.31
C LYS A 148 -24.63 12.19 -12.16
N ASP A 149 -24.59 13.52 -12.19
CA ASP A 149 -23.84 14.39 -11.28
C ASP A 149 -24.39 14.27 -9.84
N LEU A 150 -23.79 13.38 -9.06
CA LEU A 150 -23.76 13.50 -7.61
C LEU A 150 -22.70 14.57 -7.29
N GLY A 151 -23.12 15.66 -6.64
CA GLY A 151 -22.33 16.87 -6.41
C GLY A 151 -20.86 16.58 -6.10
N ARG A 152 -19.99 16.92 -7.05
CA ARG A 152 -18.54 16.79 -6.87
C ARG A 152 -18.04 18.01 -6.13
N THR A 153 -17.58 17.82 -4.90
CA THR A 153 -16.87 18.86 -4.15
C THR A 153 -15.38 18.67 -4.35
N TYR A 154 -14.70 19.72 -4.81
CA TYR A 154 -13.24 19.75 -4.91
C TYR A 154 -12.68 20.35 -3.63
N VAL A 155 -11.68 19.68 -3.05
CA VAL A 155 -11.00 20.14 -1.84
C VAL A 155 -9.51 20.13 -2.08
N THR A 156 -8.84 21.19 -1.61
CA THR A 156 -7.37 21.24 -1.58
C THR A 156 -6.91 20.52 -0.34
N ILE A 157 -6.10 19.48 -0.51
CA ILE A 157 -5.55 18.67 0.58
C ILE A 157 -4.03 18.93 0.60
N PRO A 158 -3.43 19.22 1.76
CA PRO A 158 -1.98 19.26 1.90
C PRO A 158 -1.30 17.99 1.38
N GLU A 159 -0.13 18.11 0.74
CA GLU A 159 0.57 16.98 0.11
C GLU A 159 0.95 15.88 1.13
N ASP A 160 1.33 16.24 2.35
CA ASP A 160 1.65 15.29 3.41
C ASP A 160 0.43 14.43 3.79
N LEU A 161 -0.74 15.06 3.88
CA LEU A 161 -2.00 14.41 4.19
C LEU A 161 -2.45 13.53 3.01
N LEU A 162 -2.24 13.99 1.77
CA LEU A 162 -2.52 13.20 0.58
C LEU A 162 -1.63 11.94 0.50
N ALA A 163 -0.35 12.04 0.85
CA ALA A 163 0.56 10.91 0.93
C ALA A 163 0.10 9.88 1.98
N LYS A 164 -0.26 10.34 3.19
CA LYS A 164 -0.82 9.49 4.25
C LYS A 164 -2.10 8.79 3.81
N LEU A 165 -3.00 9.51 3.14
CA LEU A 165 -4.25 8.94 2.62
C LEU A 165 -4.01 7.90 1.52
N ARG A 166 -3.05 8.14 0.60
CA ARG A 166 -2.65 7.16 -0.42
C ARG A 166 -2.11 5.89 0.22
N LYS A 167 -1.22 6.03 1.21
CA LYS A 167 -0.65 4.90 1.95
C LYS A 167 -1.72 4.09 2.68
N ALA A 168 -2.64 4.78 3.36
CA ALA A 168 -3.77 4.15 4.05
C ALA A 168 -4.72 3.42 3.06
N ALA A 169 -4.96 4.00 1.89
CA ALA A 169 -5.76 3.38 0.84
C ALA A 169 -5.11 2.10 0.29
N VAL A 170 -3.80 2.10 0.06
CA VAL A 170 -3.04 0.90 -0.34
C VAL A 170 -3.14 -0.18 0.75
N ARG A 171 -2.93 0.17 2.02
CA ARG A 171 -3.04 -0.77 3.14
C ARG A 171 -4.44 -1.36 3.28
N GLN A 172 -5.47 -0.53 3.17
CA GLN A 172 -6.85 -1.00 3.21
C GLN A 172 -7.17 -1.90 2.01
N SER A 173 -6.62 -1.59 0.83
CA SER A 173 -6.78 -2.42 -0.37
C SER A 173 -6.19 -3.82 -0.19
N LEU A 174 -5.03 -3.90 0.46
CA LEU A 174 -4.40 -5.17 0.81
C LEU A 174 -5.24 -5.96 1.82
N LYS A 175 -5.80 -5.29 2.83
CA LYS A 175 -6.61 -5.94 3.86
C LYS A 175 -7.94 -6.46 3.32
N ASP A 176 -8.62 -5.65 2.51
CA ASP A 176 -9.97 -5.97 2.04
C ASP A 176 -9.96 -6.78 0.74
N THR A 177 -8.78 -7.12 0.20
CA THR A 177 -8.58 -7.81 -1.09
C THR A 177 -9.31 -7.15 -2.28
N ARG A 178 -9.63 -5.85 -2.15
CA ARG A 178 -10.33 -5.03 -3.15
C ARG A 178 -9.65 -3.67 -3.24
N LYS A 179 -9.71 -3.03 -4.41
CA LYS A 179 -9.18 -1.67 -4.56
C LYS A 179 -9.98 -0.69 -3.70
N VAL A 180 -9.28 0.04 -2.86
CA VAL A 180 -9.79 1.15 -2.05
C VAL A 180 -9.09 2.40 -2.54
N SER A 181 -9.85 3.39 -2.98
CA SER A 181 -9.32 4.67 -3.43
C SER A 181 -9.07 5.61 -2.25
N VAL A 182 -8.28 6.67 -2.50
CA VAL A 182 -8.14 7.78 -1.55
C VAL A 182 -9.50 8.39 -1.22
N ASN A 183 -10.39 8.50 -2.21
CA ASN A 183 -11.75 9.00 -1.99
C ASN A 183 -12.55 8.10 -1.04
N ASP A 184 -12.46 6.78 -1.19
CA ASP A 184 -13.12 5.82 -0.28
C ASP A 184 -12.60 5.98 1.15
N MET A 185 -11.30 6.22 1.32
CA MET A 185 -10.72 6.50 2.63
C MET A 185 -11.21 7.83 3.21
N ILE A 186 -11.26 8.89 2.41
CA ILE A 186 -11.80 10.20 2.82
C ILE A 186 -13.25 10.06 3.27
N VAL A 187 -14.12 9.42 2.47
CA VAL A 187 -15.52 9.17 2.81
C VAL A 187 -15.64 8.36 4.11
N LYS A 188 -14.81 7.33 4.29
CA LYS A 188 -14.80 6.51 5.51
C LYS A 188 -14.37 7.29 6.76
N ILE A 189 -13.47 8.27 6.62
CA ILE A 189 -13.04 9.14 7.72
C ILE A 189 -14.13 10.15 8.04
N LEU A 190 -14.66 10.85 7.03
CA LEU A 190 -15.72 11.84 7.19
C LEU A 190 -16.97 11.24 7.82
N LYS A 191 -17.41 10.06 7.35
CA LYS A 191 -18.56 9.35 7.92
C LYS A 191 -18.35 9.00 9.38
N ARG A 192 -17.14 8.58 9.78
CA ARG A 192 -16.83 8.30 11.20
C ARG A 192 -16.85 9.56 12.04
N LYS A 193 -16.32 10.67 11.54
CA LYS A 193 -16.33 11.95 12.25
C LYS A 193 -17.75 12.49 12.44
N MET A 194 -18.57 12.48 11.39
CA MET A 194 -19.99 12.85 11.48
C MET A 194 -20.77 12.01 12.49
N LEU A 195 -20.48 10.70 12.58
CA LEU A 195 -21.12 9.83 13.57
C LEU A 195 -20.63 10.07 15.02
N GLN A 196 -19.44 10.66 15.19
CA GLN A 196 -18.91 11.04 16.50
C GLN A 196 -19.49 12.37 16.97
N ASP A 197 -19.69 13.32 16.06
CA ASP A 197 -20.23 14.66 16.39
C ASP A 197 -21.75 14.63 16.72
N HIS A 198 -22.43 13.50 16.48
CA HIS A 198 -23.85 13.29 16.80
C HIS A 198 -24.10 12.40 18.04
N ARG A 199 -23.06 12.11 18.83
CA ARG A 199 -23.18 11.47 20.16
C ARG A 199 -22.88 12.46 21.26
#